data_AF-A0A0D8W5V3-F1
#
_entry.id   AF-A0A0D8W5V3-F1
#
_cell.length_a   1.000
_cell.length_b   1.000
_cell.length_c   1.000
_cell.angle_alpha   90.00
_cell.angle_beta   90.00
_cell.angle_gamma   90.00
#
_symmetry.space_group_name_H-M   'P 1'
#
loop_
_entity.id
_entity.type
_entity.pdbx_description
1 polymer ?
#
loop_
_entity_poly.entity_id
_entity_poly.type
_entity_poly.pdbx_seq_one_letter_code
_entity_poly.pdbx_strand_id
1 'polypeptide(L)'
;MNTRILFPLLFTVASFSASAGNWAVKNGWCQTMTEDGQALVMLKNGTIGITGLMQGCPNGVQTLLGNRISINGNLIPTSQMCNQQTGFRAVEVEVGQAPEMVKKAVHSIAERDVSVLQAFGVRMEFTRGDMLKVCPKFVTSLAGFSPKQTTTINKDSVLQAARQAYAREYDEEITETADFGSYEVKGNKVEFEVFNPEDRAYDKVTVTVGADGNATGASVEFIGK
;
A
#
# COMPACT_ATOMS: atom_id res chain seq x y z
N MET A 1 18.64 42.64 42.00
CA MET A 1 17.77 42.32 40.84
C MET A 1 18.57 41.48 39.87
N ASN A 2 18.32 40.17 39.81
CA ASN A 2 18.93 39.27 38.83
C ASN A 2 17.96 39.08 37.67
N THR A 3 18.23 39.75 36.55
CA THR A 3 17.44 39.65 35.32
C THR A 3 17.77 38.33 34.63
N ARG A 4 16.89 37.33 34.78
CA ARG A 4 16.97 36.09 34.00
C ARG A 4 16.55 36.39 32.56
N ILE A 5 17.52 36.38 31.65
CA ILE A 5 17.28 36.44 30.20
C ILE A 5 16.68 35.09 29.79
N LEU A 6 15.38 35.06 29.48
CA LEU A 6 14.77 33.93 28.76
C LEU A 6 15.18 34.02 27.30
N PHE A 7 16.02 33.08 26.85
CA PHE A 7 16.18 32.81 25.42
C PHE A 7 14.93 32.06 24.92
N PRO A 8 14.15 32.62 23.98
CA PRO A 8 13.12 31.84 23.33
C PRO A 8 13.81 30.81 22.43
N LEU A 9 13.67 29.52 22.75
CA LEU A 9 13.99 28.46 21.79
C LEU A 9 12.97 28.56 20.64
N LEU A 10 13.38 29.25 19.57
CA LEU A 10 12.74 29.14 18.27
C LEU A 10 12.98 27.72 17.76
N PHE A 11 11.97 26.85 17.90
CA PHE A 11 11.90 25.62 17.13
C PHE A 11 11.69 26.02 15.66
N THR A 12 12.78 26.06 14.90
CA THR A 12 12.72 26.07 13.44
C THR A 12 11.93 24.84 13.00
N VAL A 13 10.75 25.08 12.44
CA VAL A 13 9.98 24.05 11.75
C VAL A 13 10.80 23.67 10.53
N ALA A 14 11.63 22.63 10.66
CA ALA A 14 12.37 22.09 9.53
C ALA A 14 11.34 21.61 8.51
N SER A 15 11.22 22.34 7.40
CA SER A 15 10.36 22.01 6.26
C SER A 15 10.50 20.51 5.96
N PHE A 16 9.38 19.79 6.06
CA PHE A 16 9.35 18.36 5.80
C PHE A 16 9.47 18.17 4.28
N SER A 17 10.65 17.75 3.80
CA SER A 17 10.86 17.40 2.39
C SER A 17 10.46 15.97 2.06
N ALA A 18 9.68 15.32 2.92
CA ALA A 18 9.08 14.04 2.57
C ALA A 18 7.92 14.34 1.61
N SER A 19 8.08 14.01 0.34
CA SER A 19 6.97 13.87 -0.59
C SER A 19 6.55 12.40 -0.61
N ALA A 20 5.32 12.10 -0.99
CA ALA A 20 4.89 10.71 -1.12
C ALA A 20 5.82 9.97 -2.10
N GLY A 21 6.22 8.75 -1.73
CA GLY A 21 7.17 7.94 -2.51
C GLY A 21 8.64 8.36 -2.42
N ASN A 22 8.98 9.52 -1.83
CA ASN A 22 10.35 9.94 -1.58
C ASN A 22 10.67 9.74 -0.09
N TRP A 23 11.28 8.60 0.22
CA TRP A 23 11.61 8.22 1.57
C TRP A 23 12.88 8.94 2.04
N ALA A 24 12.82 9.49 3.25
CA ALA A 24 13.94 10.16 3.87
C ALA A 24 14.25 9.56 5.23
N VAL A 25 15.52 9.56 5.62
CA VAL A 25 15.92 9.19 6.97
C VAL A 25 16.07 10.43 7.83
N LYS A 26 15.31 10.53 8.91
CA LYS A 26 15.40 11.63 9.89
C LYS A 26 15.33 11.06 11.29
N ASN A 27 16.29 11.43 12.15
CA ASN A 27 16.34 11.02 13.56
C ASN A 27 16.22 9.50 13.78
N GLY A 28 16.78 8.69 12.88
CA GLY A 28 16.73 7.23 12.96
C GLY A 28 15.41 6.59 12.52
N TRP A 29 14.49 7.37 11.94
CA TRP A 29 13.27 6.90 11.29
C TRP A 29 13.40 7.02 9.77
N CYS A 30 12.97 6.00 9.04
CA CYS A 30 12.72 6.12 7.60
C CYS A 30 11.28 6.61 7.41
N GLN A 31 11.06 7.72 6.71
CA GLN A 31 9.75 8.36 6.68
C GLN A 31 9.37 8.89 5.28
N THR A 32 8.08 8.86 4.96
CA THR A 32 7.48 9.44 3.75
C THR A 32 6.12 10.08 4.09
N MET A 33 5.56 10.87 3.18
CA MET A 33 4.23 11.45 3.33
C MET A 33 3.16 10.60 2.65
N THR A 34 1.91 10.73 3.11
CA THR A 34 0.74 10.34 2.33
C THR A 34 0.59 11.23 1.10
N GLU A 35 -0.05 10.71 0.06
CA GLU A 35 -0.27 11.40 -1.22
C GLU A 35 -1.02 12.73 -1.04
N ASP A 36 -1.98 12.75 -0.11
CA ASP A 36 -2.76 13.94 0.25
C ASP A 36 -2.04 14.90 1.20
N GLY A 37 -0.81 14.57 1.62
CA GLY A 37 -0.02 15.37 2.55
C GLY A 37 -0.58 15.44 3.97
N GLN A 38 -1.56 14.61 4.35
CA GLN A 38 -2.21 14.70 5.65
C GLN A 38 -1.46 13.98 6.78
N ALA A 39 -0.63 12.98 6.47
CA ALA A 39 0.10 12.23 7.48
C ALA A 39 1.52 11.86 7.03
N LEU A 40 2.43 11.84 8.01
CA LEU A 40 3.78 11.31 7.88
C LEU A 40 3.79 9.85 8.32
N VAL A 41 4.20 8.96 7.42
CA VAL A 41 4.44 7.54 7.68
C VAL A 41 5.90 7.37 8.10
N MET A 42 6.14 6.73 9.23
CA MET A 42 7.47 6.55 9.81
C MET A 42 7.71 5.08 10.15
N LEU A 43 8.84 4.55 9.69
CA LEU A 43 9.28 3.18 9.88
C LEU A 43 10.61 3.13 10.64
N LYS A 44 10.70 2.21 11.58
CA LYS A 44 11.93 1.82 12.26
C LYS A 44 11.88 0.32 12.53
N ASN A 45 13.03 -0.29 12.81
CA ASN A 45 13.08 -1.72 13.06
C ASN A 45 12.11 -2.13 14.18
N GLY A 46 11.14 -2.97 13.84
CA GLY A 46 10.10 -3.44 14.75
C GLY A 46 9.01 -2.43 15.10
N THR A 47 9.03 -1.20 14.55
CA THR A 47 8.06 -0.15 14.90
C THR A 47 7.55 0.64 13.70
N ILE A 48 6.25 0.94 13.70
CA ILE A 48 5.60 1.89 12.79
C ILE A 48 5.03 3.05 13.60
N GLY A 49 5.22 4.27 13.11
CA GLY A 49 4.59 5.48 13.64
C GLY A 49 3.93 6.28 12.53
N ILE A 50 2.79 6.89 12.83
CA ILE A 50 2.03 7.76 11.93
C ILE A 50 1.80 9.07 12.64
N THR A 51 2.17 10.19 12.02
CA THR A 51 1.96 11.54 12.58
C THR A 51 1.05 12.34 11.66
N GLY A 52 -0.09 12.80 12.17
CA GLY A 52 -0.97 13.72 11.45
C GLY A 52 -0.34 15.11 11.29
N LEU A 53 -0.50 15.71 10.11
CA LEU A 53 -0.06 17.08 9.84
C LEU A 53 -1.11 18.15 10.17
N MET A 54 -2.33 17.74 10.54
CA MET A 54 -3.32 18.67 11.07
C MET A 54 -3.06 18.94 12.56
N GLN A 55 -3.26 20.19 12.96
CA GLN A 55 -3.23 20.59 14.36
C GLN A 55 -4.59 20.29 15.00
N GLY A 56 -4.59 19.59 16.11
CA GLY A 56 -5.80 19.15 16.81
C GLY A 56 -5.77 17.65 17.11
N CYS A 57 -6.50 17.26 18.16
CA CYS A 57 -6.68 15.86 18.52
C CYS A 57 -8.06 15.40 18.01
N PRO A 58 -8.15 14.66 16.90
CA PRO A 58 -9.44 14.19 16.39
C PRO A 58 -10.14 13.32 17.43
N ASN A 59 -11.38 13.69 17.77
CA ASN A 59 -12.36 12.91 18.56
C ASN A 59 -12.08 12.65 20.06
N GLY A 60 -11.09 13.27 20.68
CA GLY A 60 -10.81 13.10 22.12
C GLY A 60 -10.35 11.68 22.49
N VAL A 61 -9.69 11.55 23.65
CA VAL A 61 -8.95 10.34 24.08
C VAL A 61 -9.82 9.06 24.11
N GLN A 62 -11.15 9.20 24.20
CA GLN A 62 -12.08 8.07 24.34
C GLN A 62 -12.58 7.46 23.02
N THR A 63 -12.62 8.20 21.90
CA THR A 63 -13.14 7.67 20.61
C THR A 63 -12.04 6.96 19.79
N LEU A 64 -10.83 6.89 20.33
CA LEU A 64 -9.65 6.28 19.73
C LEU A 64 -9.25 4.96 20.42
N LEU A 65 -9.99 4.55 21.45
CA LEU A 65 -9.85 3.27 22.15
C LEU A 65 -10.29 2.13 21.22
N GLY A 66 -9.39 1.71 20.32
CA GLY A 66 -9.62 0.62 19.37
C GLY A 66 -9.04 0.85 17.98
N ASN A 67 -8.59 2.08 17.66
CA ASN A 67 -8.06 2.41 16.35
C ASN A 67 -6.64 1.88 16.21
N ARG A 68 -6.56 0.75 15.51
CA ARG A 68 -5.32 0.12 15.06
C ARG A 68 -4.90 0.81 13.78
N ILE A 69 -3.61 1.11 13.63
CA ILE A 69 -3.09 1.41 12.30
C ILE A 69 -3.37 0.17 11.45
N SER A 70 -3.97 0.36 10.28
CA SER A 70 -4.05 -0.69 9.26
C SER A 70 -3.21 -0.26 8.07
N ILE A 71 -2.23 -1.06 7.69
CA ILE A 71 -1.51 -0.87 6.43
C ILE A 71 -1.81 -2.06 5.54
N ASN A 72 -2.45 -1.79 4.41
CA ASN A 72 -2.84 -2.83 3.44
C ASN A 72 -3.69 -3.95 4.06
N GLY A 73 -4.50 -3.63 5.06
CA GLY A 73 -5.31 -4.59 5.83
C GLY A 73 -4.58 -5.25 7.00
N ASN A 74 -3.26 -5.05 7.15
CA ASN A 74 -2.51 -5.55 8.29
C ASN A 74 -2.70 -4.62 9.49
N LEU A 75 -3.44 -5.10 10.48
CA LEU A 75 -3.70 -4.38 11.72
C LEU A 75 -2.46 -4.40 12.63
N ILE A 76 -2.09 -3.22 13.13
CA ILE A 76 -0.98 -3.02 14.05
C ILE A 76 -1.55 -2.40 15.33
N PRO A 77 -1.36 -3.04 16.50
CA PRO A 77 -1.78 -2.47 17.77
C PRO A 77 -0.90 -1.27 18.10
N THR A 78 -1.53 -0.14 18.42
CA THR A 78 -0.85 1.15 18.55
C THR A 78 -1.27 1.87 19.82
N SER A 79 -0.35 2.65 20.35
CA SER A 79 -0.63 3.68 21.34
C SER A 79 -0.80 5.01 20.63
N GLN A 80 -1.69 5.85 21.16
CA GLN A 80 -1.93 7.17 20.60
C GLN A 80 -1.39 8.26 21.54
N MET A 81 -0.86 9.33 20.97
CA MET A 81 -0.44 10.52 21.71
C MET A 81 -0.86 11.79 20.97
N CYS A 82 -1.33 12.77 21.73
CA CYS A 82 -1.62 14.11 21.23
C CYS A 82 -1.48 15.09 22.41
N ASN A 83 -0.42 15.89 22.44
CA ASN A 83 -0.12 16.77 23.57
C ASN A 83 0.69 18.00 23.10
N GLN A 84 1.06 18.88 24.03
CA GLN A 84 1.88 20.05 23.71
C GLN A 84 3.26 19.70 23.11
N GLN A 85 3.84 18.55 23.47
CA GLN A 85 5.14 18.12 22.94
C GLN A 85 5.05 17.76 21.45
N THR A 86 3.92 17.23 21.00
CA THR A 86 3.66 16.97 19.57
C THR A 86 3.13 18.20 18.83
N GLY A 87 3.02 19.35 19.51
CA GLY A 87 2.35 20.54 18.96
C GLY A 87 0.87 20.30 18.71
N PHE A 88 0.24 19.45 19.53
CA PHE A 88 -1.15 18.99 19.39
C PHE A 88 -1.43 18.23 18.08
N ARG A 89 -0.42 17.59 17.51
CA ARG A 89 -0.59 16.67 16.38
C ARG A 89 -0.92 15.28 16.91
N ALA A 90 -1.87 14.62 16.26
CA ALA A 90 -2.18 13.23 16.54
C ALA A 90 -1.03 12.33 16.06
N VAL A 91 -0.60 11.41 16.92
CA VAL A 91 0.42 10.41 16.61
C VAL A 91 -0.06 9.05 17.06
N GLU A 92 0.00 8.07 16.16
CA GLU A 92 -0.22 6.65 16.48
C GLU A 92 1.09 5.91 16.27
N VAL A 93 1.52 5.13 17.26
CA VAL A 93 2.80 4.41 17.20
C VAL A 93 2.70 3.04 17.88
N GLU A 94 3.35 2.05 17.29
CA GLU A 94 3.57 0.75 17.93
C GLU A 94 4.71 0.87 18.95
N VAL A 95 4.57 0.27 20.14
CA VAL A 95 5.64 0.31 21.16
C VAL A 95 5.96 -1.10 21.64
N GLY A 96 6.79 -1.82 20.89
CA GLY A 96 7.49 -3.04 21.34
C GLY A 96 6.59 -4.24 21.69
N GLN A 97 5.33 -4.23 21.29
CA GLN A 97 4.33 -5.26 21.58
C GLN A 97 4.02 -6.15 20.38
N ALA A 98 4.32 -5.71 19.16
CA ALA A 98 3.85 -6.35 17.92
C ALA A 98 4.88 -6.37 16.77
N PRO A 99 6.14 -6.79 17.00
CA PRO A 99 7.19 -6.75 15.98
C PRO A 99 6.87 -7.60 14.74
N GLU A 100 6.21 -8.74 14.89
CA GLU A 100 5.82 -9.58 13.74
C GLU A 100 4.69 -8.98 12.90
N MET A 101 3.72 -8.29 13.53
CA MET A 101 2.67 -7.59 12.79
C MET A 101 3.23 -6.37 12.05
N VAL A 102 4.15 -5.65 12.69
CA VAL A 102 4.91 -4.57 12.04
C VAL A 102 5.70 -5.10 10.85
N LYS A 103 6.40 -6.22 11.01
CA LYS A 103 7.15 -6.85 9.92
C LYS A 103 6.24 -7.19 8.74
N LYS A 104 5.09 -7.82 8.98
CA LYS A 104 4.09 -8.12 7.94
C LYS A 104 3.60 -6.86 7.23
N ALA A 105 3.28 -5.80 7.98
CA ALA A 105 2.85 -4.53 7.42
C ALA A 105 3.94 -3.90 6.55
N VAL A 106 5.19 -3.84 7.03
CA VAL A 106 6.34 -3.33 6.26
C VAL A 106 6.57 -4.13 4.98
N HIS A 107 6.52 -5.46 5.04
CA HIS A 107 6.63 -6.31 3.85
C HIS A 107 5.49 -6.04 2.87
N SER A 108 4.25 -5.85 3.36
CA SER A 108 3.14 -5.51 2.49
C SER A 108 3.30 -4.17 1.76
N ILE A 109 4.01 -3.20 2.36
CA ILE A 109 4.37 -1.94 1.70
C ILE A 109 5.39 -2.21 0.61
N ALA A 110 6.39 -3.04 0.92
CA ALA A 110 7.45 -3.38 -0.03
C ALA A 110 6.94 -4.11 -1.27
N GLU A 111 5.88 -4.90 -1.16
CA GLU A 111 5.30 -5.70 -2.25
C GLU A 111 4.44 -4.92 -3.25
N ARG A 112 4.14 -3.64 -3.00
CA ARG A 112 3.23 -2.86 -3.86
C ARG A 112 3.72 -1.43 -4.07
N ASP A 113 3.29 -0.82 -5.17
CA ASP A 113 3.69 0.57 -5.46
C ASP A 113 2.91 1.58 -4.62
N VAL A 114 1.61 1.36 -4.42
CA VAL A 114 0.76 2.21 -3.57
C VAL A 114 0.24 1.41 -2.39
N SER A 115 0.45 1.93 -1.19
CA SER A 115 -0.07 1.35 0.05
C SER A 115 -1.24 2.15 0.59
N VAL A 116 -2.18 1.42 1.17
CA VAL A 116 -3.35 1.99 1.84
C VAL A 116 -3.06 2.06 3.33
N LEU A 117 -3.18 3.26 3.89
CA LEU A 117 -3.10 3.53 5.31
C LEU A 117 -4.50 3.80 5.87
N GLN A 118 -4.84 3.19 6.98
CA GLN A 118 -5.96 3.64 7.82
C GLN A 118 -5.39 4.02 9.18
N ALA A 119 -5.56 5.29 9.55
CA ALA A 119 -5.13 5.87 10.82
C ALA A 119 -6.03 7.08 11.13
N PHE A 120 -6.19 7.44 12.40
CA PHE A 120 -7.02 8.59 12.80
C PHE A 120 -8.48 8.54 12.31
N GLY A 121 -9.01 7.35 12.01
CA GLY A 121 -10.36 7.16 11.47
C GLY A 121 -10.52 7.54 10.00
N VAL A 122 -9.43 7.80 9.26
CA VAL A 122 -9.46 8.11 7.83
C VAL A 122 -8.62 7.10 7.04
N ARG A 123 -8.95 6.94 5.75
CA ARG A 123 -8.20 6.14 4.78
C ARG A 123 -7.38 7.08 3.90
N MET A 124 -6.08 6.84 3.83
CA MET A 124 -5.10 7.59 3.06
C MET A 124 -4.26 6.63 2.20
N GLU A 125 -3.53 7.16 1.25
CA GLU A 125 -2.60 6.39 0.41
C GLU A 125 -1.19 6.97 0.49
N PHE A 126 -0.18 6.12 0.29
CA PHE A 126 1.21 6.54 0.18
C PHE A 126 1.99 5.60 -0.74
N THR A 127 2.86 6.18 -1.55
CA THR A 127 3.71 5.43 -2.48
C THR A 127 4.92 4.79 -1.79
N ARG A 128 5.23 3.54 -2.15
CA ARG A 128 6.44 2.82 -1.75
C ARG A 128 7.70 3.48 -2.31
N GLY A 129 7.69 3.87 -3.58
CA GLY A 129 8.78 4.61 -4.23
C GLY A 129 10.18 4.04 -3.95
N ASP A 130 11.08 4.88 -3.43
CA ASP A 130 12.47 4.50 -3.16
C ASP A 130 12.72 3.85 -1.78
N MET A 131 11.67 3.43 -1.06
CA MET A 131 11.76 2.81 0.27
C MET A 131 12.80 1.70 0.36
N LEU A 132 12.83 0.80 -0.63
CA LEU A 132 13.73 -0.36 -0.63
C LEU A 132 15.20 0.01 -0.81
N LYS A 133 15.47 1.22 -1.31
CA LYS A 133 16.81 1.77 -1.41
C LYS A 133 17.22 2.49 -0.11
N VAL A 134 16.29 3.22 0.51
CA VAL A 134 16.58 4.14 1.61
C VAL A 134 16.47 3.47 2.99
N CYS A 135 15.43 2.68 3.21
CA CYS A 135 15.05 2.18 4.53
C CYS A 135 15.77 0.92 5.07
N PRO A 136 16.42 0.02 4.29
CA PRO A 136 16.93 -1.25 4.84
C PRO A 136 17.91 -1.13 6.01
N LYS A 137 18.66 -0.02 6.12
CA LYS A 137 19.56 0.24 7.25
C LYS A 137 18.81 0.45 8.58
N PHE A 138 17.58 0.95 8.52
CA PHE A 138 16.78 1.32 9.69
C PHE A 138 15.62 0.37 9.95
N VAL A 139 15.27 -0.44 8.95
CA VAL A 139 14.20 -1.44 8.97
C VAL A 139 14.81 -2.75 8.48
N THR A 140 15.46 -3.48 9.39
CA THR A 140 16.32 -4.63 9.00
C THR A 140 15.54 -5.77 8.37
N SER A 141 14.22 -5.86 8.59
CA SER A 141 13.35 -6.81 7.89
C SER A 141 13.26 -6.56 6.38
N LEU A 142 13.67 -5.39 5.89
CA LEU A 142 13.79 -5.08 4.46
C LEU A 142 15.16 -5.43 3.87
N ALA A 143 16.15 -5.78 4.70
CA ALA A 143 17.47 -6.15 4.20
C ALA A 143 17.39 -7.45 3.37
N GLY A 144 17.83 -7.39 2.11
CA GLY A 144 17.72 -8.52 1.17
C GLY A 144 16.28 -8.81 0.72
N PHE A 145 15.31 -7.95 1.07
CA PHE A 145 13.94 -8.09 0.60
C PHE A 145 13.89 -7.76 -0.89
N SER A 146 13.62 -8.78 -1.70
CA SER A 146 13.22 -8.60 -3.08
C SER A 146 11.69 -8.67 -3.12
N PRO A 147 10.99 -7.58 -3.47
CA PRO A 147 9.55 -7.67 -3.65
C PRO A 147 9.28 -8.75 -4.68
N LYS A 148 8.25 -9.57 -4.43
CA LYS A 148 7.71 -10.42 -5.51
C LYS A 148 7.45 -9.48 -6.66
N GLN A 149 8.18 -9.69 -7.75
CA GLN A 149 8.13 -8.85 -8.93
C GLN A 149 6.65 -8.78 -9.33
N THR A 150 6.01 -7.61 -9.15
CA THR A 150 4.75 -7.33 -9.82
C THR A 150 5.15 -7.36 -11.28
N THR A 151 4.92 -8.49 -11.94
CA THR A 151 5.38 -8.68 -13.29
C THR A 151 4.80 -7.54 -14.11
N THR A 152 5.65 -6.74 -14.76
CA THR A 152 5.15 -5.75 -15.72
C THR A 152 4.46 -6.55 -16.82
N ILE A 153 3.13 -6.64 -16.74
CA ILE A 153 2.35 -7.48 -17.65
C ILE A 153 2.44 -6.89 -19.04
N ASN A 154 2.88 -7.72 -19.99
CA ASN A 154 2.71 -7.45 -21.41
C ASN A 154 1.23 -7.63 -21.76
N LYS A 155 0.49 -6.52 -21.78
CA LYS A 155 -0.95 -6.52 -22.03
C LYS A 155 -1.33 -7.16 -23.36
N ASP A 156 -0.51 -6.96 -24.40
CA ASP A 156 -0.78 -7.51 -25.73
C ASP A 156 -0.64 -9.03 -25.72
N SER A 157 0.42 -9.55 -25.09
CA SER A 157 0.63 -10.99 -24.94
C SER A 157 -0.51 -11.66 -24.15
N VAL A 158 -0.93 -11.03 -23.05
CA VAL A 158 -2.02 -11.54 -22.21
C VAL A 158 -3.36 -11.50 -22.93
N LEU A 159 -3.70 -10.39 -23.58
CA LEU A 159 -4.95 -10.25 -24.33
C LEU A 159 -5.01 -11.24 -25.49
N GLN A 160 -3.90 -11.44 -26.20
CA GLN A 160 -3.80 -12.43 -27.27
C GLN A 160 -4.03 -13.84 -26.74
N ALA A 161 -3.41 -14.22 -25.62
CA ALA A 161 -3.57 -15.53 -25.01
C ALA A 161 -5.01 -15.76 -24.50
N ALA A 162 -5.63 -14.74 -23.90
CA ALA A 162 -7.02 -14.81 -23.45
C ALA A 162 -7.99 -15.08 -24.62
N ARG A 163 -7.87 -14.30 -25.71
CA ARG A 163 -8.67 -14.49 -26.92
C ARG A 163 -8.45 -15.85 -27.56
N GLN A 164 -7.20 -16.31 -27.62
CA GLN A 164 -6.87 -17.64 -28.16
C GLN A 164 -7.44 -18.79 -27.32
N ALA A 165 -7.47 -18.65 -26.00
CA ALA A 165 -8.11 -19.65 -25.14
C ALA A 165 -9.63 -19.64 -25.33
N TYR A 166 -10.23 -18.45 -25.37
CA TYR A 166 -11.68 -18.30 -25.57
C TYR A 166 -12.14 -18.87 -26.92
N ALA A 167 -11.39 -18.62 -27.99
CA ALA A 167 -11.68 -19.14 -29.33
C ALA A 167 -11.45 -20.65 -29.52
N ARG A 168 -10.95 -21.37 -28.50
CA ARG A 168 -10.91 -22.84 -28.51
C ARG A 168 -12.18 -23.46 -27.95
N GLU A 169 -12.90 -22.71 -27.12
CA GLU A 169 -14.11 -23.19 -26.44
C GLU A 169 -15.38 -22.77 -27.20
N TYR A 170 -15.32 -21.70 -27.99
CA TYR A 170 -16.46 -21.08 -28.65
C TYR A 170 -16.23 -20.83 -30.14
N ASP A 171 -17.32 -20.78 -30.91
CA ASP A 171 -17.32 -20.51 -32.34
C ASP A 171 -17.00 -19.03 -32.66
N GLU A 172 -16.62 -18.76 -33.92
CA GLU A 172 -16.09 -17.46 -34.38
C GLU A 172 -17.01 -16.27 -34.04
N GLU A 173 -18.32 -16.42 -34.22
CA GLU A 173 -19.32 -15.36 -33.94
C GLU A 173 -19.32 -14.89 -32.48
N ILE A 174 -19.19 -15.83 -31.53
CA ILE A 174 -19.12 -15.52 -30.09
C ILE A 174 -17.79 -14.84 -29.77
N THR A 175 -16.71 -15.31 -30.39
CA THR A 175 -15.36 -14.79 -30.12
C THR A 175 -15.12 -13.39 -30.66
N GLU A 176 -15.74 -13.02 -31.79
CA GLU A 176 -15.61 -11.68 -32.39
C GLU A 176 -16.31 -10.59 -31.57
N THR A 177 -17.38 -10.97 -30.86
CA THR A 177 -18.19 -10.06 -30.05
C THR A 177 -17.78 -10.05 -28.57
N ALA A 178 -16.88 -10.94 -28.16
CA ALA A 178 -16.38 -11.06 -26.80
C ALA A 178 -15.59 -9.81 -26.35
N ASP A 179 -16.04 -9.19 -25.26
CA ASP A 179 -15.36 -8.04 -24.64
C ASP A 179 -14.38 -8.48 -23.54
N PHE A 180 -13.12 -8.08 -23.68
CA PHE A 180 -12.05 -8.31 -22.72
C PHE A 180 -11.62 -7.01 -22.00
N GLY A 181 -12.47 -5.98 -22.02
CA GLY A 181 -12.19 -4.66 -21.44
C GLY A 181 -12.11 -4.64 -19.91
N SER A 182 -12.68 -5.64 -19.23
CA SER A 182 -12.63 -5.78 -17.78
C SER A 182 -11.67 -6.89 -17.36
N TYR A 183 -10.65 -6.56 -16.57
CA TYR A 183 -9.71 -7.54 -16.02
C TYR A 183 -9.16 -7.16 -14.65
N GLU A 184 -8.82 -8.17 -13.87
CA GLU A 184 -8.10 -8.04 -12.60
C GLU A 184 -6.73 -8.72 -12.66
N VAL A 185 -5.74 -8.14 -12.00
CA VAL A 185 -4.42 -8.75 -11.84
C VAL A 185 -4.30 -9.34 -10.44
N LYS A 186 -4.08 -10.66 -10.36
CA LYS A 186 -3.93 -11.43 -9.12
C LYS A 186 -2.59 -12.16 -9.11
N GLY A 187 -1.56 -11.50 -8.61
CA GLY A 187 -0.20 -12.05 -8.60
C GLY A 187 0.32 -12.25 -10.02
N ASN A 188 0.63 -13.50 -10.39
CA ASN A 188 1.07 -13.87 -11.74
C ASN A 188 -0.09 -14.29 -12.66
N LYS A 189 -1.34 -13.95 -12.31
CA LYS A 189 -2.52 -14.24 -13.11
C LYS A 189 -3.27 -12.97 -13.49
N VAL A 190 -3.86 -13.00 -14.68
CA VAL A 190 -4.81 -11.98 -15.16
C VAL A 190 -6.14 -12.67 -15.40
N GLU A 191 -7.18 -12.21 -14.72
CA GLU A 191 -8.54 -12.75 -14.83
C GLU A 191 -9.41 -11.75 -15.61
N PHE A 192 -9.97 -12.19 -16.74
CA PHE A 192 -10.96 -11.46 -17.51
C PHE A 192 -12.35 -11.98 -17.18
N GLU A 193 -13.33 -11.09 -17.10
CA GLU A 193 -14.75 -11.44 -17.09
C GLU A 193 -15.32 -11.12 -18.46
N VAL A 194 -15.71 -12.15 -19.19
CA VAL A 194 -16.20 -12.05 -20.58
C VAL A 194 -17.66 -12.44 -20.60
N PHE A 195 -18.52 -11.56 -21.10
CA PHE A 195 -19.94 -11.87 -21.21
C PHE A 195 -20.18 -12.83 -22.38
N ASN A 196 -20.81 -13.97 -22.09
CA ASN A 196 -21.24 -14.95 -23.07
C ASN A 196 -22.73 -14.73 -23.40
N PRO A 197 -23.06 -14.31 -24.64
CA PRO A 197 -24.43 -14.00 -25.03
C PRO A 197 -25.32 -15.23 -25.18
N GLU A 198 -24.77 -16.41 -25.50
CA GLU A 198 -25.55 -17.64 -25.65
C GLU A 198 -26.11 -18.11 -24.31
N ASP A 199 -25.25 -18.12 -23.30
CA ASP A 199 -25.59 -18.57 -21.95
C ASP A 199 -26.14 -17.45 -21.06
N ARG A 200 -26.08 -16.20 -21.53
CA ARG A 200 -26.43 -14.99 -20.75
C ARG A 200 -25.71 -14.94 -19.40
N ALA A 201 -24.48 -15.44 -19.39
CA ALA A 201 -23.64 -15.59 -18.21
C ALA A 201 -22.25 -14.99 -18.48
N TYR A 202 -21.42 -14.97 -17.44
CA TYR A 202 -20.03 -14.54 -17.57
C TYR A 202 -19.10 -15.75 -17.52
N ASP A 203 -18.10 -15.72 -18.39
CA ASP A 203 -16.97 -16.63 -18.36
C ASP A 203 -15.79 -15.94 -17.69
N LYS A 204 -15.01 -16.73 -16.96
CA LYS A 204 -13.73 -16.28 -16.42
C LYS A 204 -12.61 -16.82 -17.31
N VAL A 205 -11.89 -15.92 -17.96
CA VAL A 205 -10.67 -16.29 -18.68
C VAL A 205 -9.47 -15.95 -17.80
N THR A 206 -8.72 -16.98 -17.39
CA THR A 206 -7.54 -16.81 -16.55
C THR A 206 -6.27 -17.02 -17.37
N VAL A 207 -5.41 -16.00 -17.44
CA VAL A 207 -4.11 -16.06 -18.09
C VAL A 207 -3.01 -16.12 -17.04
N THR A 208 -2.08 -17.07 -17.16
CA THR A 208 -0.88 -17.16 -16.31
C THR A 208 0.28 -16.44 -16.97
N VAL A 209 0.97 -15.59 -16.21
CA VAL A 209 2.05 -14.72 -16.67
C VAL A 209 3.40 -15.22 -16.15
N GLY A 210 4.37 -15.30 -17.05
CA GLY A 210 5.75 -15.67 -16.76
C GLY A 210 6.54 -14.53 -16.10
N ALA A 211 7.77 -14.79 -15.67
CA ALA A 211 8.62 -13.77 -15.04
C ALA A 211 9.00 -12.61 -15.99
N ASP A 212 8.90 -12.83 -17.30
CA ASP A 212 9.17 -11.86 -18.36
C ASP A 212 7.96 -10.96 -18.71
N GLY A 213 6.81 -11.16 -18.05
CA GLY A 213 5.59 -10.39 -18.33
C GLY A 213 4.71 -10.97 -19.41
N ASN A 214 5.13 -12.04 -20.09
CA ASN A 214 4.37 -12.64 -21.18
C ASN A 214 3.45 -13.76 -20.70
N ALA A 215 2.40 -14.04 -21.47
CA ALA A 215 1.50 -15.16 -21.21
C ALA A 215 2.23 -16.50 -21.39
N THR A 216 2.06 -17.40 -20.43
CA THR A 216 2.62 -18.77 -20.44
C THR A 216 1.54 -19.83 -20.56
N GLY A 217 0.29 -19.47 -20.27
CA GLY A 217 -0.88 -20.34 -20.42
C GLY A 217 -2.17 -19.56 -20.18
N ALA A 218 -3.29 -20.09 -20.66
CA ALA A 218 -4.60 -19.52 -20.46
C ALA A 218 -5.66 -20.62 -20.37
N SER A 219 -6.71 -20.39 -19.58
CA SER A 219 -7.84 -21.30 -19.40
C SER A 219 -9.14 -20.53 -19.29
N VAL A 220 -10.25 -21.15 -19.72
CA VAL A 220 -11.60 -20.60 -19.59
C VAL A 220 -12.36 -21.40 -18.54
N GLU A 221 -13.06 -20.71 -17.65
CA GLU A 221 -13.97 -21.30 -16.66
C GLU A 221 -15.35 -20.68 -16.85
N PHE A 222 -16.34 -21.53 -17.12
CA PHE A 222 -17.73 -21.12 -17.25
C PHE A 222 -18.35 -20.93 -15.86
N ILE A 223 -18.78 -19.70 -15.51
CA ILE A 223 -19.34 -19.39 -14.19
C ILE A 223 -20.85 -19.75 -14.12
N GLY A 224 -21.47 -20.05 -15.25
CA GLY A 224 -22.92 -20.24 -15.39
C GLY A 224 -23.47 -21.63 -15.07
N LYS A 225 -23.13 -22.29 -13.95
CA LYS A 225 -23.93 -23.42 -13.42
C LYS A 225 -24.06 -23.43 -11.91
#